data_AF-A0A7Y4R2Q3-F1
#
_entry.id   AF-A0A7Y4R2Q3-F1
#
_cell.length_a   1.000
_cell.length_b   1.000
_cell.length_c   1.000
_cell.angle_alpha   90.00
_cell.angle_beta   90.00
_cell.angle_gamma   90.00
#
_symmetry.space_group_name_H-M   'P 1'
#
loop_
_entity.id
_entity.type
_entity.pdbx_description
1 polymer ?
#
loop_
_entity_poly.entity_id
_entity_poly.type
_entity_poly.pdbx_seq_one_letter_code
_entity_poly.pdbx_strand_id
1 'polypeptide(L)'
;MKEQPVSFVQKLFPLLSKVEIACMLALAIGLVAQYLKYPAQSLLVVALGGLSVVFFLGAYEPPTFVRDENEKFGMPELLQLVIVPKILGISMAVACIGILFKMIGVNPEGSAQMLLLGGSTSAIAIAIILIGLVTNVKHIQSIVPKLYRAVPIAAAALYLYSVN
;
A
#
# COMPACT_ATOMS: atom_id res chain seq x y z
N MET A 1 -18.69 32.46 12.57
CA MET A 1 -18.27 31.43 11.60
C MET A 1 -18.91 30.12 12.02
N LYS A 2 -19.80 29.53 11.22
CA LYS A 2 -20.33 28.18 11.49
C LYS A 2 -19.22 27.19 11.13
N GLU A 3 -18.61 26.57 12.14
CA GLU A 3 -17.70 25.43 11.92
C GLU A 3 -18.50 24.34 11.20
N GLN A 4 -18.21 24.12 9.91
CA GLN A 4 -18.77 22.98 9.22
C GLN A 4 -18.23 21.71 9.89
N PRO A 5 -19.08 20.74 10.26
CA PRO A 5 -18.61 19.51 10.88
C PRO A 5 -17.68 18.80 9.90
N VAL A 6 -16.40 18.74 10.24
CA VAL A 6 -15.40 17.94 9.51
C VAL A 6 -15.90 16.49 9.44
N SER A 7 -16.08 16.00 8.22
CA SER A 7 -16.57 14.65 7.95
C SER A 7 -15.66 13.62 8.63
N PHE A 8 -16.23 12.51 9.13
CA PHE A 8 -15.48 11.40 9.73
C PHE A 8 -14.30 10.96 8.85
N VAL A 9 -14.52 10.97 7.53
CA VAL A 9 -13.55 10.62 6.50
C VAL A 9 -12.33 11.55 6.52
N GLN A 10 -12.52 12.85 6.75
CA GLN A 10 -11.44 13.84 6.81
C GLN A 10 -10.57 13.70 8.07
N LYS A 11 -11.13 13.16 9.17
CA LYS A 11 -10.35 12.85 10.38
C LYS A 11 -9.61 11.52 10.28
N LEU A 12 -10.15 10.57 9.50
CA LEU A 12 -9.61 9.22 9.39
C LEU A 12 -8.29 9.17 8.61
N PHE A 13 -8.17 9.85 7.48
CA PHE A 13 -6.96 9.76 6.63
C PHE A 13 -5.68 10.30 7.30
N PRO A 14 -5.70 11.45 8.01
CA PRO A 14 -4.54 11.91 8.76
C PRO A 14 -4.12 10.93 9.86
N LEU A 15 -5.10 10.25 10.49
CA LEU A 15 -4.82 9.23 11.49
C LEU A 15 -4.23 7.97 10.85
N LEU A 16 -4.78 7.52 9.72
CA LEU A 16 -4.27 6.38 8.96
C LEU A 16 -2.81 6.56 8.58
N SER A 17 -2.42 7.75 8.10
CA SER A 17 -1.01 8.02 7.76
C SER A 17 -0.09 7.94 8.98
N LYS A 18 -0.54 8.36 10.17
CA LYS A 18 0.24 8.21 11.41
C LYS A 18 0.38 6.75 11.84
N VAL A 19 -0.71 5.99 11.75
CA VAL A 19 -0.71 4.56 12.05
C VAL A 19 0.20 3.80 11.07
N GLU A 20 0.17 4.16 9.78
CA GLU A 20 1.07 3.61 8.77
C GLU A 20 2.54 3.72 9.16
N ILE A 21 2.96 4.94 9.54
CA ILE A 21 4.35 5.21 9.95
C ILE A 21 4.70 4.42 11.21
N ALA A 22 3.80 4.38 12.20
CA ALA A 22 4.00 3.60 13.41
C ALA A 22 4.16 2.11 13.10
N CYS A 23 3.32 1.56 12.22
CA CYS A 23 3.41 0.16 11.81
C CYS A 23 4.67 -0.13 10.98
N MET A 24 5.09 0.77 10.09
CA MET A 24 6.35 0.62 9.35
C MET A 24 7.57 0.63 10.29
N LEU A 25 7.59 1.52 11.29
CA LEU A 25 8.65 1.55 12.30
C LEU A 25 8.63 0.28 13.15
N ALA A 26 7.45 -0.17 13.60
CA ALA A 26 7.31 -1.42 14.32
C ALA A 26 7.79 -2.63 13.51
N LEU A 27 7.50 -2.65 12.20
CA LEU A 27 8.00 -3.68 11.28
C LEU A 27 9.54 -3.65 11.21
N ALA A 28 10.13 -2.48 11.01
CA ALA A 28 11.58 -2.33 10.93
C ALA A 28 12.29 -2.77 12.23
N ILE A 29 11.78 -2.32 13.39
CA ILE A 29 12.28 -2.73 14.71
C ILE A 29 12.13 -4.25 14.88
N GLY A 30 10.98 -4.80 14.51
CA GLY A 30 10.73 -6.24 14.58
C GLY A 30 11.70 -7.07 13.73
N LEU A 31 12.00 -6.60 12.50
CA LEU A 31 12.94 -7.28 11.60
C LEU A 31 14.37 -7.24 12.15
N VAL A 32 14.81 -6.08 12.68
CA VAL A 32 16.13 -5.95 13.32
C VAL A 32 16.23 -6.85 14.55
N ALA A 33 15.20 -6.86 15.40
CA ALA A 33 15.16 -7.70 16.59
C ALA A 33 15.20 -9.19 16.22
N GLN A 34 14.48 -9.61 15.17
CA GLN A 34 14.51 -10.99 14.67
C GLN A 34 15.88 -11.36 14.10
N TYR A 35 16.56 -10.45 13.39
CA TYR A 35 17.93 -10.65 12.91
C TYR A 35 18.92 -10.86 14.07
N LEU A 36 18.75 -10.12 15.16
CA LEU A 36 19.51 -10.26 16.40
C LEU A 36 19.07 -11.45 17.27
N LYS A 37 18.15 -12.29 16.77
CA LYS A 37 17.58 -13.48 17.46
C LYS A 37 16.76 -13.17 18.73
N TYR A 38 16.24 -11.95 18.87
CA TYR A 38 15.26 -11.63 19.90
C TYR A 38 13.85 -12.07 19.48
N PRO A 39 12.99 -12.47 20.43
CA PRO A 39 11.60 -12.84 20.13
C PRO A 39 10.78 -11.60 19.72
N ALA A 40 10.64 -11.39 18.42
CA ALA A 40 9.92 -10.24 17.85
C ALA A 40 8.70 -10.62 16.98
N GLN A 41 8.32 -11.91 16.97
CA GLN A 41 7.29 -12.43 16.08
C GLN A 41 5.93 -11.74 16.30
N SER A 42 5.51 -11.54 17.55
CA SER A 42 4.25 -10.85 17.86
C SER A 42 4.22 -9.41 17.36
N LEU A 43 5.36 -8.69 17.46
CA LEU A 43 5.48 -7.33 16.97
C LEU A 43 5.34 -7.27 15.44
N LEU A 44 5.98 -8.22 14.73
CA LEU A 44 5.89 -8.33 13.27
C LEU A 44 4.47 -8.67 12.80
N VAL A 45 3.77 -9.56 13.50
CA VAL A 45 2.37 -9.91 13.21
C VAL A 45 1.47 -8.68 13.37
N VAL A 46 1.59 -7.94 14.47
CA VAL A 46 0.81 -6.71 14.69
C VAL A 46 1.14 -5.65 13.65
N ALA A 47 2.42 -5.46 13.31
CA ALA A 47 2.85 -4.50 12.31
C ALA A 47 2.30 -4.82 10.91
N LEU A 48 2.43 -6.06 10.44
CA LEU A 48 1.92 -6.49 9.13
C LEU A 48 0.40 -6.47 9.07
N GLY A 49 -0.29 -6.88 10.14
CA GLY A 49 -1.75 -6.81 10.23
C GLY A 49 -2.26 -5.36 10.26
N GLY A 50 -1.55 -4.47 10.95
CA GLY A 50 -1.85 -3.04 10.92
C GLY A 50 -1.64 -2.43 9.54
N LEU A 51 -0.51 -2.74 8.90
CA LEU A 51 -0.20 -2.27 7.55
C LEU A 51 -1.23 -2.75 6.52
N SER A 52 -1.70 -4.00 6.60
CA SER A 52 -2.69 -4.50 5.66
C SER A 52 -4.01 -3.72 5.75
N VAL A 53 -4.49 -3.43 6.96
CA VAL A 53 -5.69 -2.61 7.18
C VAL A 53 -5.45 -1.18 6.68
N VAL A 54 -4.30 -0.59 7.00
CA VAL A 54 -3.98 0.78 6.60
C VAL A 54 -3.89 0.92 5.08
N PHE A 55 -3.22 0.00 4.39
CA PHE A 55 -3.13 0.02 2.92
C PHE A 55 -4.48 -0.20 2.25
N PHE A 56 -5.30 -1.11 2.80
CA PHE A 56 -6.64 -1.34 2.30
C PHE A 56 -7.51 -0.09 2.43
N LEU A 57 -7.53 0.54 3.61
CA LEU A 57 -8.30 1.77 3.83
C LEU A 57 -7.74 2.96 3.04
N GLY A 58 -6.41 3.05 2.94
CA GLY A 58 -5.70 4.08 2.16
C GLY A 58 -5.97 3.99 0.64
N ALA A 59 -6.40 2.83 0.13
CA ALA A 59 -6.86 2.71 -1.25
C ALA A 59 -8.14 3.55 -1.50
N TYR A 60 -8.96 3.77 -0.48
CA TYR A 60 -10.20 4.55 -0.58
C TYR A 60 -9.99 6.05 -0.34
N GLU A 61 -8.75 6.48 -0.10
CA GLU A 61 -8.42 7.90 0.02
C GLU A 61 -8.79 8.66 -1.26
N PRO A 62 -9.53 9.77 -1.16
CA PRO A 62 -9.85 10.59 -2.30
C PRO A 62 -8.57 11.22 -2.88
N PRO A 63 -8.50 11.39 -4.20
CA PRO A 63 -7.37 12.08 -4.81
C PRO A 63 -7.22 13.51 -4.26
N THR A 64 -5.98 13.94 -4.03
CA THR A 64 -5.64 15.23 -3.42
C THR A 64 -5.38 16.35 -4.43
N PHE A 65 -5.49 16.10 -5.72
CA PHE A 65 -5.28 17.13 -6.74
C PHE A 65 -6.48 18.07 -6.84
N VAL A 66 -6.20 19.37 -6.97
CA VAL A 66 -7.21 20.39 -7.27
C VAL A 66 -7.55 20.28 -8.74
N ARG A 67 -8.76 19.82 -9.03
CA ARG A 67 -9.27 19.75 -10.40
C ARG A 67 -9.67 21.16 -10.82
N ASP A 68 -9.09 21.66 -11.91
CA ASP A 68 -9.59 22.86 -12.56
C ASP A 68 -10.95 22.54 -13.21
N GLU A 69 -11.96 23.38 -13.06
CA GLU A 69 -13.33 23.08 -13.53
C GLU A 69 -13.39 22.85 -15.05
N ASN A 70 -12.40 23.39 -15.78
CA ASN A 70 -12.25 23.22 -17.22
C ASN A 70 -11.44 21.97 -17.63
N GLU A 71 -10.85 21.23 -16.70
CA GLU A 71 -10.09 20.02 -17.02
C GLU A 71 -11.00 18.79 -17.20
N LYS A 72 -11.04 18.32 -18.45
CA LYS A 72 -11.57 17.00 -18.79
C LYS A 72 -10.46 15.97 -18.63
N PHE A 73 -10.62 15.08 -17.66
CA PHE A 73 -9.79 13.88 -17.59
C PHE A 73 -10.18 12.92 -18.71
N GLY A 74 -9.20 12.52 -19.51
CA GLY A 74 -9.34 11.40 -20.43
C GLY A 74 -9.30 10.07 -19.67
N MET A 75 -9.51 8.99 -20.43
CA MET A 75 -9.41 7.62 -19.91
C MET A 75 -8.03 7.32 -19.28
N PRO A 76 -6.89 7.74 -19.86
CA PRO A 76 -5.57 7.50 -19.27
C PRO A 76 -5.41 8.15 -17.89
N GLU A 77 -5.90 9.37 -17.72
CA GLU A 77 -5.81 10.10 -16.46
C GLU A 77 -6.72 9.48 -15.39
N LEU A 78 -7.95 9.08 -15.74
CA LEU A 78 -8.83 8.37 -14.80
C LEU A 78 -8.22 7.05 -14.35
N LEU A 79 -7.62 6.31 -15.29
CA LEU A 79 -6.97 5.04 -14.98
C LEU A 79 -5.79 5.25 -14.03
N GLN A 80 -4.89 6.17 -14.34
CA GLN A 80 -3.68 6.39 -13.56
C GLN A 80 -3.93 7.11 -12.23
N LEU A 81 -4.90 8.03 -12.16
CA LEU A 81 -5.14 8.85 -10.98
C LEU A 81 -6.17 8.25 -10.00
N VAL A 82 -7.07 7.40 -10.48
CA VAL A 82 -8.17 6.86 -9.67
C VAL A 82 -8.07 5.35 -9.51
N ILE A 83 -7.94 4.61 -10.61
CA ILE A 83 -8.04 3.14 -10.60
C ILE A 83 -6.74 2.51 -10.13
N VAL A 84 -5.61 2.87 -10.73
CA VAL A 84 -4.32 2.23 -10.44
C VAL A 84 -3.87 2.45 -8.99
N PRO A 85 -4.01 3.66 -8.38
CA PRO A 85 -3.64 3.85 -6.97
C PRO A 85 -4.51 3.03 -6.01
N LYS A 86 -5.78 2.79 -6.36
CA LYS A 86 -6.69 1.91 -5.62
C LYS A 86 -6.21 0.47 -5.66
N ILE A 87 -5.94 -0.03 -6.87
CA ILE A 87 -5.44 -1.38 -7.08
C ILE A 87 -4.12 -1.57 -6.32
N LEU A 88 -3.21 -0.60 -6.40
CA LEU A 88 -1.93 -0.63 -5.69
C LEU A 88 -2.11 -0.72 -4.17
N GLY A 89 -3.01 0.05 -3.58
CA GLY A 89 -3.31 -0.01 -2.15
C GLY A 89 -3.85 -1.38 -1.72
N ILE A 90 -4.79 -1.93 -2.49
CA ILE A 90 -5.38 -3.25 -2.22
C ILE A 90 -4.34 -4.36 -2.39
N SER A 91 -3.54 -4.31 -3.45
CA SER A 91 -2.53 -5.33 -3.71
C SER A 91 -1.42 -5.34 -2.65
N MET A 92 -1.02 -4.17 -2.13
CA MET A 92 -0.13 -4.06 -0.97
C MET A 92 -0.75 -4.69 0.29
N ALA A 93 -2.04 -4.45 0.54
CA ALA A 93 -2.73 -5.06 1.68
C ALA A 93 -2.75 -6.59 1.60
N VAL A 94 -3.08 -7.13 0.41
CA VAL A 94 -3.06 -8.58 0.15
C VAL A 94 -1.66 -9.15 0.32
N ALA A 95 -0.63 -8.46 -0.20
CA ALA A 95 0.76 -8.86 -0.02
C ALA A 95 1.16 -8.90 1.46
N CYS A 96 0.82 -7.88 2.25
CA CYS A 96 1.09 -7.86 3.70
C CYS A 96 0.42 -9.02 4.44
N ILE A 97 -0.82 -9.38 4.09
CA ILE A 97 -1.50 -10.55 4.65
C ILE A 97 -0.81 -11.84 4.24
N GLY A 98 -0.41 -11.97 2.98
CA GLY A 98 0.35 -13.13 2.49
C GLY A 98 1.68 -13.31 3.24
N ILE A 99 2.41 -12.23 3.46
CA ILE A 99 3.65 -12.23 4.27
C ILE A 99 3.34 -12.68 5.70
N LEU A 100 2.29 -12.11 6.31
CA LEU A 100 1.87 -12.45 7.67
C LEU A 100 1.51 -13.93 7.79
N PHE A 101 0.69 -14.48 6.89
CA PHE A 101 0.31 -15.89 6.88
C PHE A 101 1.50 -16.82 6.67
N LYS A 102 2.42 -16.45 5.78
CA LYS A 102 3.67 -17.19 5.60
C LYS A 102 4.51 -17.19 6.89
N MET A 103 4.60 -16.06 7.59
CA MET A 103 5.36 -15.95 8.84
C MET A 103 4.77 -16.77 10.01
N ILE A 104 3.45 -16.88 10.11
CA ILE A 104 2.80 -17.67 11.15
C ILE A 104 2.64 -19.15 10.77
N GLY A 105 2.97 -19.52 9.53
CA GLY A 105 2.86 -20.91 9.03
C GLY A 105 1.42 -21.40 8.83
N VAL A 106 0.45 -20.49 8.75
CA VAL A 106 -0.96 -20.83 8.57
C VAL A 106 -1.31 -20.80 7.09
N ASN A 107 -1.92 -21.87 6.58
CA ASN A 107 -2.36 -22.01 5.19
C ASN A 107 -1.26 -21.65 4.16
N PRO A 108 -0.22 -22.49 4.02
CA PRO A 108 0.93 -22.19 3.18
C PRO A 108 0.54 -21.97 1.71
N GLU A 109 -0.39 -22.76 1.17
CA GLU A 109 -0.89 -22.59 -0.20
C GLU A 109 -1.61 -21.25 -0.39
N GLY A 110 -2.50 -20.89 0.53
CA GLY A 110 -3.19 -19.60 0.50
C GLY A 110 -2.22 -18.43 0.64
N SER A 111 -1.21 -18.55 1.50
CA SER A 111 -0.17 -17.52 1.65
C SER A 111 0.62 -17.32 0.35
N ALA A 112 0.98 -18.39 -0.35
CA ALA A 112 1.70 -18.33 -1.62
C ALA A 112 0.86 -17.66 -2.71
N GLN A 113 -0.43 -18.00 -2.80
CA GLN A 113 -1.36 -17.35 -3.73
C GLN A 113 -1.50 -15.86 -3.43
N MET A 114 -1.62 -15.46 -2.16
CA MET A 114 -1.70 -14.05 -1.76
C MET A 114 -0.42 -13.28 -2.09
N LEU A 115 0.75 -13.87 -1.86
CA LEU A 115 2.05 -13.27 -2.23
C LEU A 115 2.17 -13.09 -3.74
N LEU A 116 1.78 -14.10 -4.53
CA LEU A 116 1.81 -14.03 -5.99
C LEU A 116 0.84 -12.96 -6.51
N LEU A 117 -0.42 -12.99 -6.08
CA LEU A 117 -1.44 -12.04 -6.53
C LEU A 117 -1.12 -10.62 -6.09
N GLY A 118 -0.79 -10.42 -4.81
CA GLY A 118 -0.42 -9.10 -4.27
C GLY A 118 0.86 -8.56 -4.91
N GLY A 119 1.90 -9.38 -5.05
CA GLY A 119 3.17 -9.01 -5.65
C GLY A 119 3.05 -8.68 -7.14
N SER A 120 2.47 -9.57 -7.94
CA SER A 120 2.32 -9.36 -9.39
C SER A 120 1.39 -8.19 -9.72
N THR A 121 0.26 -8.07 -9.02
CA THR A 121 -0.67 -6.95 -9.22
C THR A 121 -0.01 -5.62 -8.85
N SER A 122 0.75 -5.58 -7.74
CA SER A 122 1.52 -4.38 -7.36
C SER A 122 2.57 -4.05 -8.41
N ALA A 123 3.30 -5.04 -8.95
CA ALA A 123 4.31 -4.83 -9.98
C ALA A 123 3.70 -4.26 -11.27
N ILE A 124 2.55 -4.78 -11.71
CA ILE A 124 1.82 -4.26 -12.87
C ILE A 124 1.35 -2.82 -12.61
N ALA A 125 0.77 -2.54 -11.44
CA ALA A 125 0.33 -1.19 -11.08
C ALA A 125 1.50 -0.19 -11.03
N ILE A 126 2.65 -0.59 -10.47
CA ILE A 126 3.89 0.19 -10.47
C ILE A 126 4.33 0.47 -11.91
N ALA A 127 4.35 -0.52 -12.79
CA ALA A 127 4.73 -0.35 -14.19
C ALA A 127 3.81 0.65 -14.91
N ILE A 128 2.50 0.57 -14.70
CA ILE A 128 1.53 1.52 -15.28
C ILE A 128 1.77 2.95 -14.78
N ILE A 129 2.04 3.14 -13.48
CA ILE A 129 2.36 4.47 -12.93
C ILE A 129 3.68 5.00 -13.51
N LEU A 130 4.70 4.15 -13.65
CA LEU A 130 5.99 4.53 -14.24
C LEU A 130 5.84 4.97 -15.71
N ILE A 131 5.02 4.26 -16.49
CA ILE A 131 4.70 4.68 -17.86
C ILE A 131 4.05 6.07 -17.84
N GLY A 132 3.09 6.29 -16.94
CA GLY A 132 2.43 7.59 -16.76
C GLY A 132 3.38 8.74 -16.40
N LEU A 133 4.40 8.45 -15.59
CA LEU A 133 5.47 9.41 -15.25
C LEU A 133 6.30 9.78 -16.48
N VAL A 134 6.62 8.81 -17.34
CA VAL A 134 7.38 9.06 -18.58
C VAL A 134 6.56 9.81 -19.62
N THR A 135 5.25 9.54 -19.70
CA THR A 135 4.34 10.20 -20.64
C THR A 135 3.80 11.55 -20.12
N ASN A 136 4.32 12.07 -19.00
CA ASN A 136 3.93 13.34 -18.38
C ASN A 136 2.41 13.50 -18.15
N VAL A 137 1.77 12.47 -17.61
CA VAL A 137 0.36 12.57 -17.21
C VAL A 137 0.20 13.62 -16.11
N LYS A 138 -0.76 14.53 -16.28
CA LYS A 138 -1.02 15.60 -15.31
C LYS A 138 -1.29 15.03 -13.92
N HIS A 139 -0.79 15.71 -12.89
CA HIS A 139 -0.95 15.36 -11.48
C HIS A 139 -0.40 13.99 -11.03
N ILE A 140 0.31 13.23 -11.88
CA ILE A 140 0.84 11.91 -11.50
C ILE A 140 1.87 11.97 -10.37
N GLN A 141 2.54 13.11 -10.20
CA GLN A 141 3.46 13.35 -9.09
C GLN A 141 2.80 13.18 -7.72
N SER A 142 1.47 13.36 -7.61
CA SER A 142 0.72 13.13 -6.38
C SER A 142 0.71 11.66 -5.93
N ILE A 143 1.02 10.71 -6.83
CA ILE A 143 0.96 9.26 -6.59
C ILE A 143 2.35 8.69 -6.29
N VAL A 144 3.42 9.43 -6.62
CA VAL A 144 4.80 9.03 -6.38
C VAL A 144 5.06 8.58 -4.93
N PRO A 145 4.52 9.23 -3.88
CA PRO A 145 4.69 8.75 -2.50
C PRO A 145 4.13 7.33 -2.28
N LYS A 146 3.02 6.97 -2.95
CA LYS A 146 2.43 5.62 -2.87
C LYS A 146 3.32 4.59 -3.59
N LEU A 147 3.99 4.99 -4.68
CA LEU A 147 4.92 4.15 -5.41
C LEU A 147 6.13 3.74 -4.55
N TYR A 148 6.75 4.71 -3.85
CA TYR A 148 7.90 4.44 -2.97
C TYR A 148 7.59 3.41 -1.86
N ARG A 149 6.34 3.37 -1.39
CA ARG A 149 5.88 2.42 -0.37
C ARG A 149 5.56 1.05 -0.97
N ALA A 150 5.03 1.02 -2.19
CA ALA A 150 4.64 -0.22 -2.86
C ALA A 150 5.82 -1.05 -3.36
N VAL A 151 6.90 -0.41 -3.82
CA VAL A 151 8.10 -1.10 -4.33
C VAL A 151 8.69 -2.09 -3.31
N PRO A 152 9.01 -1.73 -2.06
CA PRO A 152 9.59 -2.67 -1.10
C PRO A 152 8.63 -3.82 -0.76
N ILE A 153 7.32 -3.56 -0.69
CA ILE A 153 6.32 -4.60 -0.41
C ILE A 153 6.20 -5.57 -1.58
N ALA A 154 6.13 -5.06 -2.81
CA ALA A 154 6.07 -5.87 -4.01
C ALA A 154 7.33 -6.75 -4.16
N ALA A 155 8.51 -6.15 -3.93
CA ALA A 155 9.78 -6.87 -3.94
C ALA A 155 9.83 -7.97 -2.86
N ALA A 156 9.44 -7.65 -1.62
CA ALA A 156 9.37 -8.62 -0.54
C ALA A 156 8.39 -9.76 -0.84
N ALA A 157 7.22 -9.45 -1.39
CA ALA A 157 6.20 -10.44 -1.72
C ALA A 157 6.66 -11.41 -2.81
N LEU A 158 7.24 -10.89 -3.89
CA LEU A 158 7.76 -11.71 -4.99
C LEU A 158 8.99 -12.53 -4.55
N TYR A 159 9.89 -11.95 -3.76
CA TYR A 159 11.03 -12.67 -3.20
C TYR A 159 10.57 -13.82 -2.31
N LEU A 160 9.67 -13.54 -1.36
CA LEU A 160 9.14 -14.57 -0.48
C LEU A 160 8.35 -15.63 -1.25
N TYR A 161 7.66 -15.29 -2.33
CA TYR A 161 7.04 -16.28 -3.20
C TYR A 161 8.09 -17.16 -3.90
N SER A 162 9.18 -16.57 -4.41
CA SER A 162 10.22 -17.32 -5.13
C SER A 162 11.08 -18.25 -4.27
N VAL A 163 11.12 -18.00 -2.95
CA VAL A 163 11.87 -18.80 -1.96
C VAL A 163 10.99 -19.87 -1.31
N ASN A 164 9.72 -20.02 -1.72
CA ASN A 164 8.91 -21.20 -1.43
C ASN A 164 9.27 -22.35 -2.37
#